data_AF-A0AAN9G0V9-F1
#
_entry.id   AF-A0AAN9G0V9-F1
#
_cell.length_a   1.000
_cell.length_b   1.000
_cell.length_c   1.000
_cell.angle_alpha   90.00
_cell.angle_beta   90.00
_cell.angle_gamma   90.00
#
_symmetry.space_group_name_H-M   'P 1'
#
loop_
_entity.id
_entity.type
_entity.pdbx_description
1 polymer ?
#
loop_
_entity_poly.entity_id
_entity_poly.type
_entity_poly.pdbx_seq_one_letter_code
_entity_poly.pdbx_strand_id
1 'polypeptide(L)'
;MARDMSIVVAVVMMMVMTTTTTLGLKCQKTGLCSCKAENGTIDLSPLAVNGSARFKDQPGPDAPYVYSWNPCIPFTEGGSCNEVAVCLKNNDTNDYYNLGFPSSANFFTWPDDGRLSLQYMVGGGDGNIKVSSIDLVCNPREEGKLEAHGKTSVGFYSFQLTSRYACVR
;
A
#
# COMPACT_ATOMS: atom_id res chain seq x y z
N MET A 1 65.56 -39.10 7.46
CA MET A 1 66.02 -38.39 6.25
C MET A 1 64.76 -37.98 5.49
N ALA A 2 64.10 -36.89 5.89
CA ALA A 2 64.27 -35.52 5.37
C ALA A 2 63.96 -35.42 3.85
N ARG A 3 62.77 -34.88 3.48
CA ARG A 3 62.55 -33.56 2.80
C ARG A 3 62.67 -33.69 1.26
N ASP A 4 61.90 -33.06 0.35
CA ASP A 4 61.09 -31.82 0.26
C ASP A 4 60.10 -32.01 -0.95
N MET A 5 58.83 -31.59 -0.91
CA MET A 5 58.25 -30.30 -1.35
C MET A 5 58.17 -30.05 -2.87
N SER A 6 56.95 -30.05 -3.46
CA SER A 6 56.42 -28.98 -4.34
C SER A 6 55.04 -29.27 -4.97
N ILE A 7 54.08 -28.39 -4.66
CA ILE A 7 53.14 -27.69 -5.58
C ILE A 7 52.25 -28.56 -6.50
N VAL A 8 50.96 -28.67 -6.17
CA VAL A 8 49.88 -28.46 -7.16
C VAL A 8 48.69 -27.75 -6.48
N VAL A 9 48.71 -26.42 -6.62
CA VAL A 9 47.59 -25.54 -6.99
C VAL A 9 46.22 -25.77 -6.33
N ALA A 10 45.89 -24.79 -5.47
CA ALA A 10 44.58 -24.49 -4.94
C ALA A 10 43.43 -24.56 -5.96
N VAL A 11 42.41 -25.35 -5.66
CA VAL A 11 41.06 -25.16 -6.20
C VAL A 11 40.11 -25.17 -5.00
N VAL A 12 40.16 -24.09 -4.24
CA VAL A 12 39.10 -23.75 -3.28
C VAL A 12 37.90 -23.35 -4.14
N MET A 13 37.04 -24.33 -4.45
CA MET A 13 35.77 -24.12 -5.14
C MET A 13 34.81 -23.44 -4.14
N MET A 14 35.03 -22.15 -3.87
CA MET A 14 34.01 -21.29 -3.28
C MET A 14 32.85 -21.26 -4.28
N MET A 15 31.84 -22.09 -4.06
CA MET A 15 30.51 -21.84 -4.60
C MET A 15 30.08 -20.48 -4.04
N VAL A 16 30.30 -19.43 -4.84
CA VAL A 16 29.74 -18.11 -4.58
C VAL A 16 28.24 -18.29 -4.69
N MET A 17 27.59 -18.50 -3.55
CA MET A 17 26.15 -18.33 -3.40
C MET A 17 25.87 -16.87 -3.69
N THR A 18 25.60 -16.58 -4.96
CA THR A 18 25.06 -15.29 -5.36
C THR A 18 23.68 -15.20 -4.73
N THR A 19 23.61 -14.60 -3.55
CA THR A 19 22.34 -14.16 -2.98
C THR A 19 21.83 -13.12 -3.95
N THR A 20 20.89 -13.51 -4.81
CA THR A 20 20.06 -12.54 -5.54
C THR A 20 19.24 -11.86 -4.46
N THR A 21 19.76 -10.75 -3.93
CA THR A 21 18.97 -9.83 -3.12
C THR A 21 17.87 -9.38 -4.05
N THR A 22 16.68 -9.97 -3.92
CA THR A 22 15.49 -9.42 -4.54
C THR A 22 15.34 -8.03 -3.95
N LEU A 23 15.76 -7.01 -4.71
CA LEU A 23 15.46 -5.60 -4.42
C LEU A 23 13.95 -5.44 -4.58
N GLY A 24 13.19 -5.96 -3.62
CA GLY A 24 11.82 -5.57 -3.41
C GLY A 24 11.86 -4.07 -3.16
N LEU A 25 11.13 -3.31 -3.97
CA LEU A 25 11.10 -1.86 -3.92
C LEU A 25 10.78 -1.42 -2.48
N LYS A 26 11.81 -1.07 -1.70
CA LYS A 26 11.63 -0.58 -0.32
C LYS A 26 11.28 0.88 -0.41
N CYS A 27 10.03 1.18 -0.09
CA CYS A 27 9.44 2.51 -0.15
C CYS A 27 9.48 3.12 1.25
N GLN A 28 10.51 3.94 1.51
CA GLN A 28 10.69 4.64 2.77
C GLN A 28 9.72 5.82 2.84
N LYS A 29 8.73 5.73 3.73
CA LYS A 29 7.71 6.79 3.93
C LYS A 29 8.37 8.15 4.16
N THR A 30 8.00 9.14 3.36
CA THR A 30 8.44 10.55 3.49
C THR A 30 7.31 11.49 3.89
N GLY A 31 6.06 11.04 3.76
CA GLY A 31 4.85 11.76 4.13
C GLY A 31 3.66 10.81 4.28
N LEU A 32 2.44 11.34 4.43
CA LEU A 32 1.24 10.50 4.58
C LEU A 32 0.92 9.67 3.32
N CYS A 33 1.40 10.09 2.17
CA CYS A 33 1.06 9.49 0.88
C CYS A 33 2.22 9.57 -0.13
N SER A 34 3.44 9.78 0.38
CA SER A 34 4.66 9.84 -0.41
C SER A 34 5.74 8.97 0.21
N CYS A 35 6.60 8.40 -0.62
CA CYS A 35 7.75 7.65 -0.19
C CYS A 35 8.91 7.75 -1.16
N LYS A 36 10.11 7.47 -0.64
CA LYS A 36 11.33 7.32 -1.40
C LYS A 36 11.58 5.84 -1.67
N ALA A 37 11.59 5.46 -2.95
CA ALA A 37 12.12 4.20 -3.43
C ALA A 37 13.61 4.36 -3.79
N GLU A 38 14.30 3.25 -4.05
CA GLU A 38 15.73 3.29 -4.44
C GLU A 38 15.96 4.11 -5.72
N ASN A 39 15.03 4.03 -6.67
CA ASN A 39 15.17 4.64 -8.00
C ASN A 39 14.35 5.93 -8.18
N GLY A 40 13.82 6.51 -7.09
CA GLY A 40 13.04 7.74 -7.19
C GLY A 40 11.96 7.88 -6.12
N THR A 41 10.96 8.72 -6.37
CA THR A 41 9.88 9.02 -5.42
C THR A 41 8.52 8.60 -5.98
N ILE A 42 7.67 8.08 -5.10
CA ILE A 42 6.23 7.94 -5.34
C ILE A 42 5.55 9.00 -4.49
N ASP A 43 4.70 9.82 -5.11
CA ASP A 43 3.99 10.90 -4.44
C ASP A 43 2.55 10.99 -4.96
N LEU A 44 1.60 10.61 -4.11
CA LEU A 44 0.18 10.66 -4.40
C LEU A 44 -0.46 12.01 -4.03
N SER A 45 0.30 12.98 -3.52
CA SER A 45 -0.21 14.32 -3.18
C SER A 45 -1.01 15.02 -4.28
N PRO A 46 -0.68 14.86 -5.58
CA PRO A 46 -1.48 15.48 -6.64
C PRO A 46 -2.89 14.90 -6.81
N LEU A 47 -3.17 13.72 -6.23
CA LEU A 47 -4.52 13.13 -6.22
C LEU A 47 -5.39 13.64 -5.08
N ALA A 48 -4.81 14.25 -4.06
CA ALA A 48 -5.54 14.67 -2.88
C ALA A 48 -6.47 15.85 -3.20
N VAL A 49 -7.70 15.79 -2.69
CA VAL A 49 -8.66 16.91 -2.77
C VAL A 49 -9.06 17.37 -1.37
N ASN A 50 -9.33 18.65 -1.21
CA ASN A 50 -9.79 19.22 0.05
C ASN A 50 -11.31 19.06 0.21
N GLY A 51 -11.76 18.76 1.43
CA GLY A 51 -13.17 18.81 1.82
C GLY A 51 -14.05 17.62 1.38
N SER A 52 -13.52 16.64 0.63
CA SER A 52 -14.23 15.42 0.25
C SER A 52 -13.27 14.27 -0.09
N ALA A 53 -13.79 13.08 -0.33
CA ALA A 53 -12.99 11.99 -0.89
C ALA A 53 -12.70 12.21 -2.38
N ARG A 54 -11.44 12.01 -2.83
CA ARG A 54 -11.08 12.02 -4.26
C ARG A 54 -11.86 10.96 -5.02
N PHE A 55 -11.90 9.75 -4.46
CA PHE A 55 -12.61 8.61 -4.99
C PHE A 55 -13.79 8.33 -4.08
N LYS A 56 -14.92 8.99 -4.35
CA LYS A 56 -16.12 8.91 -3.52
C LYS A 56 -17.05 7.81 -4.00
N ASP A 57 -17.70 7.11 -3.06
CA ASP A 57 -18.77 6.14 -3.30
C ASP A 57 -18.43 5.10 -4.40
N GLN A 58 -17.18 4.64 -4.44
CA GLN A 58 -16.75 3.61 -5.39
C GLN A 58 -17.46 2.28 -5.06
N PRO A 59 -18.12 1.64 -6.04
CA PRO A 59 -18.84 0.40 -5.80
C PRO A 59 -17.85 -0.72 -5.46
N GLY A 60 -18.14 -1.47 -4.39
CA GLY A 60 -17.49 -2.75 -4.13
C GLY A 60 -18.24 -3.92 -4.78
N PRO A 61 -17.73 -5.15 -4.63
CA PRO A 61 -18.40 -6.35 -5.14
C PRO A 61 -19.71 -6.67 -4.41
N ASP A 62 -19.81 -6.28 -3.13
CA ASP A 62 -20.95 -6.60 -2.28
C ASP A 62 -21.90 -5.39 -2.21
N ALA A 63 -22.99 -5.40 -2.97
CA ALA A 63 -24.06 -4.44 -2.74
C ALA A 63 -24.66 -4.65 -1.33
N PRO A 64 -25.04 -3.58 -0.60
CA PRO A 64 -25.14 -2.17 -1.01
C PRO A 64 -23.91 -1.32 -0.63
N TYR A 65 -22.73 -1.92 -0.49
CA TYR A 65 -21.56 -1.25 0.07
C TYR A 65 -20.78 -0.44 -0.97
N VAL A 66 -20.45 0.81 -0.60
CA VAL A 66 -19.59 1.70 -1.38
C VAL A 66 -18.45 2.24 -0.52
N TYR A 67 -17.36 2.62 -1.17
CA TYR A 67 -16.11 2.98 -0.51
C TYR A 67 -15.62 4.34 -0.98
N SER A 68 -15.20 5.15 -0.02
CA SER A 68 -14.61 6.47 -0.27
C SER A 68 -13.16 6.50 0.19
N TRP A 69 -12.27 7.04 -0.64
CA TRP A 69 -10.85 7.20 -0.31
C TRP A 69 -10.29 8.53 -0.76
N ASN A 70 -9.44 9.12 0.07
CA ASN A 70 -8.63 10.29 -0.28
C ASN A 70 -7.18 10.06 0.16
N PRO A 71 -6.19 10.14 -0.74
CA PRO A 71 -4.81 10.15 -0.33
C PRO A 71 -4.49 11.47 0.41
N CYS A 72 -3.58 11.38 1.39
CA CYS A 72 -2.95 12.50 2.09
C CYS A 72 -3.85 13.35 3.01
N ILE A 73 -5.00 13.80 2.53
CA ILE A 73 -5.85 14.79 3.19
C ILE A 73 -7.08 14.08 3.78
N PRO A 74 -7.37 14.25 5.08
CA PRO A 74 -8.58 13.68 5.69
C PRO A 74 -9.86 14.23 5.06
N PHE A 75 -10.93 13.44 5.11
CA PHE A 75 -12.27 13.89 4.77
C PHE A 75 -13.32 13.40 5.77
N THR A 76 -14.51 13.98 5.72
CA THR A 76 -15.66 13.64 6.55
C THR A 76 -16.89 13.43 5.67
N GLU A 77 -17.58 12.29 5.85
CA GLU A 77 -18.76 11.92 5.04
C GLU A 77 -19.99 11.50 5.86
N GLY A 78 -19.83 11.26 7.18
CA GLY A 78 -20.94 10.94 8.08
C GLY A 78 -20.59 9.83 9.08
N GLY A 79 -21.45 9.65 10.09
CA GLY A 79 -21.32 8.60 11.11
C GLY A 79 -19.91 8.52 11.70
N SER A 80 -19.29 7.33 11.63
CA SER A 80 -17.93 7.13 12.13
C SER A 80 -16.82 7.64 11.20
N CYS A 81 -17.14 8.07 9.99
CA CYS A 81 -16.20 8.63 9.02
C CYS A 81 -16.02 10.13 9.22
N ASN A 82 -15.29 10.50 10.28
CA ASN A 82 -14.86 11.86 10.58
C ASN A 82 -13.33 11.96 10.55
N GLU A 83 -12.79 12.87 9.73
CA GLU A 83 -11.35 13.06 9.50
C GLU A 83 -10.61 11.76 9.12
N VAL A 84 -11.24 10.95 8.26
CA VAL A 84 -10.73 9.64 7.84
C VAL A 84 -9.99 9.71 6.51
N ALA A 85 -9.18 8.70 6.23
CA ALA A 85 -8.60 8.48 4.90
C ALA A 85 -9.45 7.52 4.07
N VAL A 86 -10.12 6.55 4.71
CA VAL A 86 -10.95 5.53 4.05
C VAL A 86 -12.27 5.39 4.79
N CYS A 87 -13.38 5.45 4.05
CA CYS A 87 -14.73 5.27 4.57
C CYS A 87 -15.47 4.16 3.80
N LEU A 88 -16.27 3.38 4.51
CA LEU A 88 -17.26 2.47 3.95
C LEU A 88 -18.65 2.98 4.29
N LYS A 89 -19.55 2.97 3.31
CA LYS A 89 -20.95 3.33 3.48
C LYS A 89 -21.85 2.19 3.02
N ASN A 90 -22.87 1.89 3.80
CA ASN A 90 -24.00 1.08 3.36
C ASN A 90 -25.06 2.00 2.75
N ASN A 91 -25.34 1.88 1.45
CA ASN A 91 -26.30 2.78 0.78
C ASN A 91 -27.76 2.53 1.15
N ASP A 92 -28.11 1.34 1.66
CA ASP A 92 -29.49 1.03 2.03
C ASP A 92 -29.84 1.60 3.42
N THR A 93 -28.91 1.50 4.37
CA THR A 93 -29.12 1.96 5.76
C THR A 93 -28.56 3.36 6.02
N ASN A 94 -27.73 3.88 5.12
CA ASN A 94 -26.95 5.10 5.31
C ASN A 94 -26.01 5.04 6.54
N ASP A 95 -25.53 3.85 6.88
CA ASP A 95 -24.50 3.65 7.91
C ASP A 95 -23.10 3.87 7.37
N TYR A 96 -22.21 4.43 8.21
CA TYR A 96 -20.84 4.76 7.86
C TYR A 96 -19.85 4.08 8.81
N TYR A 97 -18.81 3.49 8.22
CA TYR A 97 -17.76 2.76 8.92
C TYR A 97 -16.38 3.31 8.53
N ASN A 98 -15.66 3.84 9.51
CA ASN A 98 -14.24 4.17 9.36
C ASN A 98 -13.43 2.90 9.04
N LEU A 99 -12.59 2.98 8.01
CA LEU A 99 -11.68 1.92 7.60
C LEU A 99 -10.20 2.34 7.63
N GLY A 100 -9.88 3.54 8.10
CA GLY A 100 -8.50 3.97 8.32
C GLY A 100 -8.33 5.47 8.48
N PHE A 101 -7.40 5.86 9.35
CA PHE A 101 -7.01 7.26 9.57
C PHE A 101 -5.78 7.66 8.75
N PRO A 102 -5.65 8.92 8.29
CA PRO A 102 -4.45 9.37 7.61
C PRO A 102 -3.17 9.17 8.44
N SER A 103 -3.25 9.36 9.76
CA SER A 103 -2.11 9.18 10.68
C SER A 103 -1.54 7.75 10.69
N SER A 104 -2.37 6.75 10.37
CA SER A 104 -1.98 5.34 10.28
C SER A 104 -1.33 4.96 8.95
N ALA A 105 -1.27 5.89 7.99
CA ALA A 105 -0.78 5.60 6.65
C ALA A 105 0.61 4.97 6.69
N ASN A 106 0.78 3.82 6.04
CA ASN A 106 2.08 3.15 5.96
C ASN A 106 2.25 2.48 4.61
N PHE A 107 3.45 2.56 4.04
CA PHE A 107 3.77 1.83 2.82
C PHE A 107 4.22 0.42 3.16
N PHE A 108 3.69 -0.55 2.42
CA PHE A 108 3.97 -1.96 2.60
C PHE A 108 4.28 -2.59 1.24
N THR A 109 5.40 -3.29 1.16
CA THR A 109 5.77 -4.08 -0.03
C THR A 109 5.46 -5.54 0.27
N TRP A 110 4.54 -6.13 -0.50
CA TRP A 110 4.18 -7.54 -0.34
C TRP A 110 5.38 -8.43 -0.65
N PRO A 111 5.74 -9.37 0.25
CA PRO A 111 6.92 -10.22 0.06
C PRO A 111 6.74 -11.21 -1.09
N ASP A 112 5.50 -11.58 -1.42
CA ASP A 112 5.21 -12.65 -2.37
C ASP A 112 5.35 -12.20 -3.83
N ASP A 113 4.93 -10.97 -4.15
CA ASP A 113 4.87 -10.46 -5.53
C ASP A 113 5.54 -9.08 -5.70
N GLY A 114 6.08 -8.50 -4.63
CA GLY A 114 6.75 -7.20 -4.65
C GLY A 114 5.80 -6.01 -4.86
N ARG A 115 4.47 -6.23 -4.83
CA ARG A 115 3.48 -5.16 -4.99
C ARG A 115 3.62 -4.15 -3.86
N LEU A 116 3.59 -2.87 -4.21
CA LEU A 116 3.59 -1.79 -3.24
C LEU A 116 2.16 -1.36 -2.92
N SER A 117 1.84 -1.24 -1.63
CA SER A 117 0.56 -0.76 -1.16
C SER A 117 0.72 0.39 -0.18
N LEU A 118 -0.22 1.33 -0.21
CA LEU A 118 -0.44 2.28 0.88
C LEU A 118 -1.53 1.73 1.78
N GLN A 119 -1.22 1.49 3.04
CA GLN A 119 -2.12 0.90 4.02
C GLN A 119 -2.60 1.93 5.04
N TYR A 120 -3.85 1.82 5.45
CA TYR A 120 -4.44 2.57 6.56
C TYR A 120 -5.07 1.61 7.56
N MET A 121 -5.07 1.99 8.83
CA MET A 121 -5.56 1.17 9.93
C MET A 121 -6.51 1.97 10.84
N VAL A 122 -7.44 1.25 11.44
CA VAL A 122 -8.31 1.73 12.53
C VAL A 122 -8.57 0.58 13.50
N GLY A 123 -8.66 0.91 14.80
CA GLY A 123 -8.73 -0.05 15.90
C GLY A 123 -7.38 -0.22 16.61
N GLY A 124 -7.34 -1.13 17.59
CA GLY A 124 -6.16 -1.40 18.41
C GLY A 124 -6.44 -1.29 19.91
N GLY A 125 -6.82 -2.41 20.52
CA GLY A 125 -7.08 -2.54 21.96
C GLY A 125 -7.92 -3.77 22.32
N ASP A 126 -8.79 -4.20 21.42
CA ASP A 126 -9.78 -5.28 21.59
C ASP A 126 -9.64 -6.40 20.54
N GLY A 127 -8.60 -6.36 19.71
CA GLY A 127 -8.36 -7.32 18.62
C GLY A 127 -9.08 -7.01 17.30
N ASN A 128 -9.89 -5.96 17.23
CA ASN A 128 -10.64 -5.60 16.02
C ASN A 128 -9.88 -4.56 15.16
N ILE A 129 -8.72 -4.95 14.64
CA ILE A 129 -7.96 -4.10 13.71
C ILE A 129 -8.57 -4.24 12.31
N LYS A 130 -8.89 -3.11 11.69
CA LYS A 130 -9.21 -3.06 10.26
C LYS A 130 -8.03 -2.47 9.51
N VAL A 131 -7.68 -3.09 8.38
CA VAL A 131 -6.64 -2.64 7.45
C VAL A 131 -7.27 -2.42 6.09
N SER A 132 -7.08 -1.22 5.55
CA SER A 132 -7.36 -0.89 4.16
C SER A 132 -6.06 -0.87 3.39
N SER A 133 -5.90 -1.74 2.38
CA SER A 133 -4.70 -1.82 1.55
C SER A 133 -5.00 -1.33 0.14
N ILE A 134 -4.38 -0.21 -0.24
CA ILE A 134 -4.49 0.39 -1.56
C ILE A 134 -3.27 -0.01 -2.36
N ASP A 135 -3.44 -0.96 -3.26
CA ASP A 135 -2.40 -1.45 -4.15
C ASP A 135 -2.08 -0.41 -5.23
N LEU A 136 -0.80 -0.06 -5.37
CA LEU A 136 -0.33 1.00 -6.24
C LEU A 136 0.14 0.42 -7.58
N VAL A 137 -0.62 0.69 -8.64
CA VAL A 137 -0.33 0.26 -10.00
C VAL A 137 0.10 1.46 -10.84
N CYS A 138 1.35 1.46 -11.28
CA CYS A 138 1.87 2.50 -12.16
C CYS A 138 1.21 2.42 -13.54
N ASN A 139 0.59 3.51 -13.96
CA ASN A 139 0.17 3.73 -15.35
C ASN A 139 0.43 5.20 -15.73
N PRO A 140 1.46 5.51 -16.53
CA PRO A 140 1.82 6.88 -16.89
C PRO A 140 0.71 7.69 -17.57
N ARG A 141 -0.31 7.02 -18.14
CA ARG A 141 -1.40 7.65 -18.88
C ARG A 141 -2.65 7.89 -18.02
N GLU A 142 -2.77 7.21 -16.88
CA GLU A 142 -3.94 7.33 -16.01
C GLU A 142 -3.69 8.38 -14.94
N GLU A 143 -4.62 9.30 -14.73
CA GLU A 143 -4.46 10.25 -13.61
C GLU A 143 -4.64 9.53 -12.28
N GLY A 144 -5.77 8.85 -12.14
CA GLY A 144 -6.13 8.10 -10.94
C GLY A 144 -7.45 7.38 -11.17
N LYS A 145 -7.42 6.06 -11.08
CA LYS A 145 -8.59 5.17 -11.11
C LYS A 145 -8.53 4.26 -9.89
N LEU A 146 -9.57 4.29 -9.05
CA LEU A 146 -9.68 3.41 -7.90
C LEU A 146 -10.69 2.29 -8.18
N GLU A 147 -10.31 1.06 -7.88
CA GLU A 147 -11.18 -0.10 -7.87
C GLU A 147 -11.27 -0.62 -6.45
N ALA A 148 -12.49 -0.74 -5.91
CA ALA A 148 -12.73 -1.30 -4.60
C ALA A 148 -13.02 -2.80 -4.72
N HIS A 149 -12.10 -3.63 -4.25
CA HIS A 149 -12.31 -5.08 -4.19
C HIS A 149 -13.07 -5.49 -2.92
N GLY A 150 -13.34 -4.53 -2.03
CA GLY A 150 -14.13 -4.73 -0.83
C GLY A 150 -13.39 -5.53 0.24
N LYS A 151 -14.15 -6.25 1.07
CA LYS A 151 -13.61 -7.03 2.18
C LYS A 151 -13.09 -8.37 1.68
N THR A 152 -11.78 -8.63 1.82
CA THR A 152 -11.16 -9.90 1.38
C THR A 152 -10.98 -10.91 2.49
N SER A 153 -10.91 -10.44 3.74
CA SER A 153 -10.89 -11.28 4.94
C SER A 153 -11.42 -10.51 6.15
N VAL A 154 -11.51 -11.15 7.31
CA VAL A 154 -11.93 -10.46 8.54
C VAL A 154 -10.95 -9.34 8.84
N GLY A 155 -11.45 -8.11 8.86
CA GLY A 155 -10.65 -6.92 9.12
C GLY A 155 -9.82 -6.43 7.93
N PHE A 156 -9.84 -7.06 6.76
CA PHE A 156 -9.03 -6.63 5.62
C PHE A 156 -9.87 -6.17 4.44
N TYR A 157 -9.56 -4.99 3.92
CA TYR A 157 -10.22 -4.35 2.78
C TYR A 157 -9.17 -4.05 1.71
N SER A 158 -9.44 -4.45 0.47
CA SER A 158 -8.51 -4.32 -0.65
C SER A 158 -9.04 -3.34 -1.69
N PHE A 159 -8.12 -2.53 -2.21
CA PHE A 159 -8.34 -1.55 -3.26
C PHE A 159 -7.17 -1.59 -4.23
N GLN A 160 -7.41 -1.19 -5.47
CA GLN A 160 -6.37 -0.97 -6.48
C GLN A 160 -6.45 0.46 -7.01
N LEU A 161 -5.35 1.21 -6.89
CA LEU A 161 -5.16 2.49 -7.53
C LEU A 161 -4.28 2.32 -8.77
N THR A 162 -4.85 2.59 -9.94
CA THR A 162 -4.07 2.77 -11.17
C THR A 162 -3.82 4.26 -11.39
N SER A 163 -2.55 4.69 -11.43
CA SER A 163 -2.21 6.10 -11.52
C SER A 163 -0.79 6.36 -12.03
N ARG A 164 -0.58 7.49 -12.70
CA ARG A 164 0.75 8.03 -13.04
C ARG A 164 1.53 8.49 -11.82
N TYR A 165 0.87 8.72 -10.69
CA TYR A 165 1.46 9.13 -9.42
C TYR A 165 1.95 7.92 -8.61
N ALA A 166 1.50 6.71 -8.95
CA ALA A 166 2.05 5.45 -8.44
C ALA A 166 3.35 5.01 -9.15
N CYS A 167 3.76 5.72 -10.21
CA CYS A 167 5.03 5.48 -10.89
C CYS A 167 6.17 6.15 -10.14
N VAL A 168 7.29 5.45 -10.00
CA VAL A 168 8.55 6.03 -9.51
C VAL A 168 9.02 7.11 -10.50
N ARG A 169 9.36 8.30 -9.98
CA ARG A 169 9.92 9.43 -10.73
C ARG A 169 11.27 9.85 -10.21
#